data_AF-A0A525NVF1-F1
#
_entry.id   AF-A0A525NVF1-F1
#
_cell.length_a   1.000
_cell.length_b   1.000
_cell.length_c   1.000
_cell.angle_alpha   90.00
_cell.angle_beta   90.00
_cell.angle_gamma   90.00
#
_symmetry.space_group_name_H-M   'P 1'
#
loop_
_entity.id
_entity.type
_entity.pdbx_description
1 polymer ?
#
loop_
_entity_poly.entity_id
_entity_poly.type
_entity_poly.pdbx_seq_one_letter_code
_entity_poly.pdbx_strand_id
1 'polypeptide(L)'
;QPTLALGTQASDLSQPLSHDDFIRALNFPETAEDEEGFAALRKALKDRNASQLVQAAQDILTLLSQDGIYMDDLIPDRARPEVWREFAQGARGRTIAALGGIRDRSSLALTNARMKQDPIFRDAGHHFLRRFDRAFSAFEKEASDAEISALADTRTVRAFMLLGRVAGTFD
;
A
#
# COMPACT_ATOMS: atom_id res chain seq x y z
N GLN A 1 30.04 26.10 -34.87
CA GLN A 1 29.80 24.98 -33.95
C GLN A 1 28.35 24.54 -34.15
N PRO A 2 28.06 23.32 -34.62
CA PRO A 2 26.68 22.88 -34.74
C PRO A 2 26.18 22.40 -33.36
N THR A 3 25.05 22.97 -32.95
CA THR A 3 24.34 22.68 -31.70
C THR A 3 23.76 21.26 -31.81
N LEU A 4 24.26 20.33 -30.98
CA LEU A 4 23.61 19.03 -30.80
C LEU A 4 22.25 19.27 -30.15
N ALA A 5 21.19 19.14 -30.94
CA ALA A 5 19.85 18.92 -30.41
C ALA A 5 19.83 17.52 -29.81
N LEU A 6 19.93 17.43 -28.47
CA LEU A 6 19.60 16.20 -27.77
C LEU A 6 18.11 15.94 -28.03
N GLY A 7 17.84 14.93 -28.86
CA GLY A 7 16.50 14.41 -29.04
C GLY A 7 15.90 14.09 -27.68
N THR A 8 14.72 14.66 -27.43
CA THR A 8 13.80 14.23 -26.39
C THR A 8 13.77 12.71 -26.41
N GLN A 9 14.35 12.06 -25.40
CA GLN A 9 14.33 10.60 -25.36
C GLN A 9 12.86 10.16 -25.32
N ALA A 10 12.49 9.23 -26.19
CA ALA A 10 11.15 8.66 -26.29
C ALA A 10 10.66 7.99 -24.98
N SER A 11 11.47 8.01 -23.93
CA SER A 11 11.18 7.57 -22.56
C SER A 11 10.13 8.44 -21.84
N ASP A 12 9.83 9.64 -22.34
CA ASP A 12 9.06 10.66 -21.60
C ASP A 12 7.56 10.71 -21.93
N LEU A 13 7.04 9.72 -22.65
CA LEU A 13 5.60 9.58 -22.98
C LEU A 13 4.94 8.39 -22.27
N SER A 14 5.48 8.00 -21.12
CA SER A 14 4.79 7.07 -20.23
C SER A 14 3.44 7.66 -19.86
N GLN A 15 2.35 7.07 -20.33
CA GLN A 15 1.01 7.47 -19.94
C GLN A 15 0.90 7.38 -18.41
N PRO A 16 0.31 8.39 -17.73
CA PRO A 16 0.14 8.35 -16.28
C PRO A 16 -0.55 7.05 -15.85
N LEU A 17 -0.10 6.47 -14.75
CA LEU A 17 -0.71 5.27 -14.17
C LEU A 17 -2.17 5.58 -13.81
N SER A 18 -3.12 4.80 -14.34
CA SER A 18 -4.52 4.96 -13.97
C SER A 18 -4.75 4.49 -12.53
N HIS A 19 -5.79 5.01 -11.89
CA HIS A 19 -6.18 4.55 -10.55
C HIS A 19 -6.54 3.07 -10.52
N ASP A 20 -7.23 2.56 -11.54
CA ASP A 20 -7.56 1.14 -11.64
C ASP A 20 -6.30 0.26 -11.70
N ASP A 21 -5.31 0.64 -12.53
CA ASP A 21 -4.03 -0.07 -12.60
C ASP A 21 -3.27 0.06 -11.26
N PHE A 22 -3.35 1.21 -10.58
CA PHE A 22 -2.73 1.40 -9.27
C PHE A 22 -3.35 0.53 -8.18
N ILE A 23 -4.68 0.52 -8.05
CA ILE A 23 -5.43 -0.31 -7.09
C ILE A 23 -5.14 -1.79 -7.36
N ARG A 24 -5.23 -2.22 -8.63
CA ARG A 24 -4.96 -3.61 -9.01
C ARG A 24 -3.52 -4.01 -8.72
N ALA A 25 -2.55 -3.15 -9.00
CA ALA A 25 -1.15 -3.41 -8.66
C ALA A 25 -0.92 -3.57 -7.16
N LEU A 26 -1.61 -2.78 -6.32
CA LEU A 26 -1.54 -2.89 -4.86
C LEU A 26 -2.31 -4.09 -4.29
N ASN A 27 -3.22 -4.67 -5.06
CA ASN A 27 -3.80 -5.96 -4.68
C ASN A 27 -2.82 -7.12 -4.94
N PHE A 28 -1.86 -6.94 -5.85
CA PHE A 28 -1.00 -7.98 -6.43
C PHE A 28 -1.79 -9.07 -7.18
N PRO A 29 -1.19 -9.71 -8.20
CA PRO A 29 -1.83 -10.81 -8.92
C PRO A 29 -2.32 -11.91 -7.96
N GLU A 30 -3.51 -12.45 -8.21
CA GLU A 30 -4.09 -13.54 -7.39
C GLU A 30 -3.54 -14.92 -7.77
N THR A 31 -3.35 -15.16 -9.07
CA THR A 31 -2.85 -16.43 -9.59
C THR A 31 -1.82 -16.22 -10.69
N ALA A 32 -1.22 -17.31 -11.18
CA ALA A 32 -0.28 -17.25 -12.29
C ALA A 32 -0.94 -16.83 -13.62
N GLU A 33 -2.25 -17.00 -13.72
CA GLU A 33 -3.09 -16.69 -14.88
C GLU A 33 -3.69 -15.29 -14.84
N ASP A 34 -3.43 -14.51 -13.78
CA ASP A 34 -3.94 -13.13 -13.64
C ASP A 34 -3.15 -12.14 -14.52
N GLU A 35 -3.36 -12.25 -15.83
CA GLU A 35 -2.68 -11.44 -16.85
C GLU A 35 -2.92 -9.94 -16.65
N GLU A 36 -4.13 -9.56 -16.24
CA GLU A 36 -4.49 -8.17 -15.94
C GLU A 36 -3.76 -7.65 -14.70
N GLY A 37 -3.68 -8.45 -13.64
CA GLY A 37 -2.90 -8.17 -12.43
C GLY A 37 -1.42 -7.96 -12.75
N PHE A 38 -0.82 -8.85 -13.55
CA PHE A 38 0.57 -8.69 -13.98
C PHE A 38 0.77 -7.47 -14.89
N ALA A 39 -0.18 -7.15 -15.77
CA ALA A 39 -0.12 -5.96 -16.60
C ALA A 39 -0.14 -4.67 -15.76
N ALA A 40 -1.06 -4.58 -14.79
CA ALA A 40 -1.16 -3.47 -13.86
C ALA A 40 0.11 -3.34 -13.00
N LEU A 41 0.60 -4.45 -12.44
CA LEU A 41 1.84 -4.48 -11.65
C LEU A 41 3.05 -3.98 -12.46
N ARG A 42 3.18 -4.41 -13.72
CA ARG A 42 4.26 -3.92 -14.61
C ARG A 42 4.16 -2.43 -14.90
N LYS A 43 2.96 -1.87 -15.05
CA LYS A 43 2.76 -0.43 -15.21
C LYS A 43 3.14 0.32 -13.94
N ALA A 44 2.68 -0.14 -12.78
CA ALA A 44 2.99 0.47 -11.49
C ALA A 44 4.49 0.45 -11.16
N LEU A 45 5.21 -0.61 -11.55
CA LEU A 45 6.66 -0.69 -11.40
C LEU A 45 7.44 0.29 -12.30
N LYS A 46 6.83 0.80 -13.39
CA LYS A 46 7.41 1.85 -14.24
C LYS A 46 7.13 3.25 -13.70
N ASP A 47 6.07 3.43 -12.93
CA ASP A 47 5.78 4.69 -12.25
C ASP A 47 6.69 4.87 -11.02
N ARG A 48 7.35 6.03 -10.93
CA ARG A 48 8.37 6.28 -9.90
C ARG A 48 7.80 6.27 -8.47
N ASN A 49 6.57 6.75 -8.28
CA ASN A 49 5.97 6.83 -6.95
C ASN A 49 5.30 5.51 -6.57
N ALA A 50 4.55 4.90 -7.49
CA ALA A 50 3.87 3.63 -7.25
C ALA A 50 4.87 2.49 -7.02
N SER A 51 5.95 2.42 -7.80
CA SER A 51 6.98 1.37 -7.65
C SER A 51 7.56 1.29 -6.23
N GLN A 52 7.76 2.43 -5.57
CA GLN A 52 8.30 2.49 -4.21
C GLN A 52 7.33 1.90 -3.18
N LEU A 53 6.02 2.14 -3.33
CA LEU A 53 5.02 1.53 -2.47
C LEU A 53 4.87 0.03 -2.79
N VAL A 54 4.79 -0.33 -4.07
CA VAL A 54 4.66 -1.73 -4.51
C VAL A 54 5.81 -2.58 -3.97
N GLN A 55 7.06 -2.11 -4.08
CA GLN A 55 8.23 -2.84 -3.55
C GLN A 55 8.15 -2.97 -2.03
N ALA A 56 7.87 -1.88 -1.32
CA ALA A 56 7.75 -1.92 0.14
C ALA A 56 6.60 -2.83 0.62
N ALA A 57 5.49 -2.86 -0.12
CA ALA A 57 4.37 -3.75 0.12
C ALA A 57 4.76 -5.21 -0.12
N GLN A 58 5.45 -5.50 -1.22
CA GLN A 58 5.93 -6.86 -1.51
C GLN A 58 6.88 -7.38 -0.43
N ASP A 59 7.83 -6.55 0.01
CA ASP A 59 8.78 -6.91 1.05
C ASP A 59 8.06 -7.27 2.35
N ILE A 60 7.14 -6.41 2.80
CA ILE A 60 6.45 -6.64 4.07
C ILE A 60 5.46 -7.80 4.00
N LEU A 61 4.77 -8.00 2.88
CA LEU A 61 3.90 -9.15 2.65
C LEU A 61 4.71 -10.45 2.65
N THR A 62 5.90 -10.45 2.05
CA THR A 62 6.82 -11.58 2.07
C THR A 62 7.24 -11.90 3.50
N LEU A 63 7.63 -10.90 4.29
CA LEU A 63 8.01 -11.09 5.68
C LEU A 63 6.86 -11.61 6.56
N LEU A 64 5.65 -11.05 6.41
CA LEU A 64 4.44 -11.51 7.11
C LEU A 64 4.11 -12.97 6.77
N SER A 65 4.30 -13.37 5.50
CA SER A 65 4.05 -14.76 5.07
C SER A 65 4.98 -15.78 5.74
N GLN A 66 6.19 -15.38 6.15
CA GLN A 66 7.13 -16.26 6.87
C GLN A 66 6.63 -16.62 8.27
N ASP A 67 5.73 -15.81 8.82
CA ASP A 67 5.02 -16.08 10.09
C ASP A 67 3.64 -16.70 9.87
N GLY A 68 3.29 -17.08 8.63
CA GLY A 68 1.98 -17.63 8.29
C GLY A 68 0.85 -16.60 8.31
N ILE A 69 1.17 -15.31 8.18
CA ILE A 69 0.16 -14.24 8.13
C ILE A 69 -0.12 -13.88 6.66
N TYR A 70 -1.27 -14.32 6.15
CA TYR A 70 -1.73 -14.01 4.80
C TYR A 70 -2.88 -13.00 4.85
N MET A 71 -2.84 -11.97 3.98
CA MET A 71 -3.82 -10.88 4.03
C MET A 71 -5.23 -11.33 3.61
N ASP A 72 -5.31 -12.36 2.77
CA ASP A 72 -6.58 -12.92 2.30
C ASP A 72 -7.34 -13.65 3.43
N ASP A 73 -6.63 -14.11 4.47
CA ASP A 73 -7.23 -14.73 5.66
C ASP A 73 -7.79 -13.69 6.65
N LEU A 74 -7.45 -12.42 6.49
CA LEU A 74 -7.87 -11.35 7.39
C LEU A 74 -9.18 -10.71 6.93
N ILE A 75 -10.13 -10.54 7.86
CA ILE A 75 -11.40 -9.86 7.59
C ILE A 75 -11.38 -8.51 8.32
N PRO A 76 -11.06 -7.39 7.64
CA PRO A 76 -11.04 -6.08 8.25
C PRO A 76 -12.46 -5.52 8.44
N ASP A 77 -12.66 -4.80 9.54
CA ASP A 77 -13.79 -3.87 9.62
C ASP A 77 -13.55 -2.69 8.68
N ARG A 78 -14.48 -2.46 7.75
CA ARG A 78 -14.35 -1.41 6.74
C ARG A 78 -14.62 -0.03 7.34
N ALA A 79 -13.66 0.87 7.20
CA ALA A 79 -13.86 2.28 7.44
C ALA A 79 -14.56 2.95 6.25
N ARG A 80 -15.37 3.98 6.53
CA ARG A 80 -15.99 4.78 5.48
C ARG A 80 -14.93 5.64 4.77
N PRO A 81 -15.12 5.97 3.47
CA PRO A 81 -14.14 6.76 2.70
C PRO A 81 -13.76 8.09 3.36
N GLU A 82 -14.67 8.77 4.05
CA GLU A 82 -14.32 10.04 4.70
C GLU A 82 -13.26 9.90 5.80
N VAL A 83 -13.19 8.76 6.51
CA VAL A 83 -12.14 8.52 7.52
C VAL A 83 -10.77 8.38 6.86
N TRP A 84 -10.74 7.75 5.68
CA TRP A 84 -9.53 7.67 4.87
C TRP A 84 -9.08 9.05 4.39
N ARG A 85 -10.03 9.91 3.99
CA ARG A 85 -9.72 11.30 3.62
C ARG A 85 -9.16 12.08 4.80
N GLU A 86 -9.74 11.95 5.99
CA GLU A 86 -9.20 12.56 7.21
C GLU A 86 -7.76 12.11 7.47
N PHE A 87 -7.46 10.82 7.30
CA PHE A 87 -6.10 10.30 7.39
C PHE A 87 -5.14 10.93 6.37
N ALA A 88 -5.55 11.05 5.11
CA ALA A 88 -4.74 11.70 4.05
C ALA A 88 -4.47 13.19 4.35
N GLN A 89 -5.39 13.85 5.04
CA GLN A 89 -5.24 15.24 5.50
C GLN A 89 -4.44 15.35 6.82
N GLY A 90 -3.88 14.24 7.31
CA GLY A 90 -3.00 14.21 8.47
C GLY A 90 -3.70 14.06 9.82
N ALA A 91 -4.99 13.70 9.85
CA ALA A 91 -5.65 13.34 11.11
C ALA A 91 -4.97 12.12 11.76
N ARG A 92 -4.97 12.07 13.10
CA ARG A 92 -4.32 11.04 13.92
C ARG A 92 -5.18 10.70 15.15
N GLY A 93 -4.86 9.57 15.77
CA GLY A 93 -5.56 9.07 16.97
C GLY A 93 -7.02 8.73 16.71
N ARG A 94 -7.89 9.01 17.69
CA ARG A 94 -9.30 8.59 17.70
C ARG A 94 -10.09 8.92 16.42
N THR A 95 -9.79 10.03 15.75
CA THR A 95 -10.44 10.41 14.48
C THR A 95 -10.30 9.34 13.41
N ILE A 96 -9.11 8.72 13.31
CA ILE A 96 -8.81 7.70 12.29
C ILE A 96 -8.78 6.27 12.86
N ALA A 97 -9.24 6.08 14.12
CA ALA A 97 -9.18 4.79 14.80
C ALA A 97 -9.89 3.66 14.03
N ALA A 98 -10.91 4.00 13.24
CA ALA A 98 -11.63 3.05 12.41
C ALA A 98 -10.77 2.45 11.27
N LEU A 99 -9.66 3.08 10.89
CA LEU A 99 -8.72 2.52 9.90
C LEU A 99 -7.99 1.28 10.42
N GLY A 100 -7.88 1.11 11.74
CA GLY A 100 -7.31 -0.09 12.36
C GLY A 100 -8.26 -1.29 12.34
N GLY A 101 -8.87 -1.61 11.19
CA GLY A 101 -9.96 -2.57 11.05
C GLY A 101 -9.59 -4.02 11.36
N ILE A 102 -8.30 -4.38 11.35
CA ILE A 102 -7.80 -5.73 11.62
C ILE A 102 -7.89 -6.05 13.11
N ARG A 103 -8.66 -7.09 13.45
CA ARG A 103 -8.91 -7.55 14.84
C ARG A 103 -8.38 -8.95 15.15
N ASP A 104 -7.77 -9.64 14.18
CA ASP A 104 -7.22 -10.96 14.41
C ASP A 104 -6.12 -10.92 15.47
N ARG A 105 -6.35 -11.60 16.60
CA ARG A 105 -5.45 -11.53 17.76
C ARG A 105 -4.13 -12.23 17.50
N SER A 106 -4.14 -13.31 16.72
CA SER A 106 -2.94 -14.09 16.43
C SER A 106 -1.99 -13.28 15.55
N SER A 107 -2.49 -12.73 14.45
CA SER A 107 -1.72 -11.88 13.54
C SER A 107 -1.20 -10.64 14.26
N LEU A 108 -2.03 -9.96 15.07
CA LEU A 108 -1.58 -8.80 15.86
C LEU A 108 -0.45 -9.17 16.83
N ALA A 109 -0.56 -10.30 17.52
CA ALA A 109 0.47 -10.74 18.46
C ALA A 109 1.78 -11.11 17.75
N LEU A 110 1.72 -11.87 16.67
CA LEU A 110 2.87 -12.28 15.86
C LEU A 110 3.58 -11.07 15.22
N THR A 111 2.82 -10.18 14.58
CA THR A 111 3.38 -8.95 13.98
C THR A 111 4.01 -8.05 15.05
N ASN A 112 3.39 -7.90 16.23
CA ASN A 112 3.98 -7.13 17.35
C ASN A 112 5.26 -7.77 17.89
N ALA A 113 5.31 -9.10 18.00
CA ALA A 113 6.53 -9.80 18.39
C ALA A 113 7.65 -9.56 17.38
N ARG A 114 7.37 -9.67 16.07
CA ARG A 114 8.33 -9.37 15.00
C ARG A 114 8.84 -7.94 15.04
N MET A 115 7.96 -6.95 15.17
CA MET A 115 8.35 -5.54 15.31
C MET A 115 9.32 -5.31 16.49
N LYS A 116 9.24 -6.11 17.56
CA LYS A 116 10.13 -6.00 18.73
C LYS A 116 11.42 -6.79 18.60
N GLN A 117 11.38 -7.96 17.97
CA GLN A 117 12.47 -8.92 17.99
C GLN A 117 13.36 -8.87 16.75
N ASP A 118 12.82 -8.42 15.62
CA ASP A 118 13.48 -8.45 14.31
C ASP A 118 13.69 -7.01 13.78
N PRO A 119 14.94 -6.48 13.82
CA PRO A 119 15.24 -5.16 13.29
C PRO A 119 14.94 -5.01 11.79
N ILE A 120 15.13 -6.07 10.99
CA ILE A 120 14.87 -6.04 9.55
C ILE A 120 13.37 -5.88 9.31
N PHE A 121 12.56 -6.68 10.01
CA PHE A 121 11.10 -6.55 9.96
C PHE A 121 10.64 -5.16 10.38
N ARG A 122 11.19 -4.64 11.49
CA ARG A 122 10.84 -3.31 12.02
C ARG A 122 11.15 -2.22 11.00
N ASP A 123 12.34 -2.25 10.40
CA ASP A 123 12.76 -1.25 9.43
C ASP A 123 11.92 -1.32 8.15
N ALA A 124 11.64 -2.52 7.65
CA ALA A 124 10.74 -2.74 6.51
C ALA A 124 9.31 -2.25 6.80
N GLY A 125 8.76 -2.58 7.97
CA GLY A 125 7.43 -2.14 8.41
C GLY A 125 7.33 -0.62 8.48
N HIS A 126 8.27 0.06 9.13
CA HIS A 126 8.29 1.52 9.18
C HIS A 126 8.52 2.15 7.80
N HIS A 127 9.35 1.54 6.96
CA HIS A 127 9.56 1.99 5.58
C HIS A 127 8.24 1.95 4.80
N PHE A 128 7.56 0.80 4.84
CA PHE A 128 6.26 0.59 4.21
C PHE A 128 5.21 1.58 4.67
N LEU A 129 5.04 1.77 5.99
CA LEU A 129 4.07 2.74 6.53
C LEU A 129 4.30 4.17 6.01
N ARG A 130 5.56 4.62 5.90
CA ARG A 130 5.90 5.94 5.34
C ARG A 130 5.62 6.03 3.84
N ARG A 131 5.87 4.97 3.07
CA ARG A 131 5.56 4.93 1.63
C ARG A 131 4.06 4.97 1.40
N PHE A 132 3.30 4.22 2.21
CA PHE A 132 1.85 4.18 2.14
C PHE A 132 1.24 5.55 2.40
N ASP A 133 1.60 6.22 3.50
CA ASP A 133 1.10 7.55 3.86
C ASP A 133 1.31 8.57 2.72
N ARG A 134 2.52 8.59 2.13
CA ARG A 134 2.84 9.46 0.99
C ARG A 134 2.02 9.13 -0.25
N ALA A 135 1.92 7.86 -0.62
CA ALA A 135 1.22 7.43 -1.83
C ALA A 135 -0.29 7.64 -1.70
N PHE A 136 -0.86 7.29 -0.54
CA PHE A 136 -2.28 7.46 -0.27
C PHE A 136 -2.68 8.94 -0.27
N SER A 137 -1.88 9.82 0.33
CA SER A 137 -2.13 11.27 0.32
C SER A 137 -2.07 11.90 -1.08
N ALA A 138 -1.34 11.29 -2.01
CA ALA A 138 -1.35 11.72 -3.42
C ALA A 138 -2.59 11.19 -4.14
N PHE A 139 -2.90 9.91 -3.95
CA PHE A 139 -4.05 9.23 -4.54
C PHE A 139 -5.40 9.84 -4.11
N GLU A 140 -5.57 10.14 -2.82
CA GLU A 140 -6.83 10.64 -2.25
C GLU A 140 -7.34 11.93 -2.90
N LYS A 141 -6.42 12.79 -3.35
CA LYS A 141 -6.73 14.10 -3.97
C LYS A 141 -7.51 13.97 -5.26
N GLU A 142 -7.33 12.86 -5.97
CA GLU A 142 -7.89 12.62 -7.30
C GLU A 142 -8.88 11.45 -7.29
N ALA A 143 -8.84 10.60 -6.26
CA ALA A 143 -9.69 9.42 -6.14
C ALA A 143 -11.12 9.74 -5.69
N SER A 144 -12.08 9.07 -6.33
CA SER A 144 -13.46 8.95 -5.89
C SER A 144 -13.60 8.07 -4.66
N ASP A 145 -14.75 8.16 -3.99
CA ASP A 145 -15.06 7.32 -2.83
C ASP A 145 -15.11 5.83 -3.17
N ALA A 146 -15.49 5.49 -4.40
CA ALA A 146 -15.48 4.12 -4.91
C ALA A 146 -14.05 3.58 -5.06
N GLU A 147 -13.14 4.39 -5.62
CA GLU A 147 -11.72 4.05 -5.75
C GLU A 147 -11.02 3.94 -4.39
N ILE A 148 -11.34 4.81 -3.43
CA ILE A 148 -10.84 4.69 -2.05
C ILE A 148 -11.32 3.39 -1.41
N SER A 149 -12.60 3.04 -1.59
CA SER A 149 -13.16 1.80 -1.07
C SER A 149 -12.49 0.56 -1.70
N ALA A 150 -12.29 0.57 -3.01
CA ALA A 150 -11.61 -0.50 -3.73
C ALA A 150 -10.14 -0.64 -3.30
N LEU A 151 -9.44 0.49 -3.13
CA LEU A 151 -8.08 0.48 -2.61
C LEU A 151 -8.03 -0.10 -1.20
N ALA A 152 -8.99 0.26 -0.34
CA ALA A 152 -9.05 -0.20 1.04
C ALA A 152 -9.22 -1.72 1.19
N ASP A 153 -9.76 -2.40 0.18
CA ASP A 153 -9.94 -3.85 0.18
C ASP A 153 -8.67 -4.62 -0.24
N THR A 154 -7.64 -3.95 -0.75
CA THR A 154 -6.41 -4.59 -1.28
C THR A 154 -5.55 -5.25 -0.19
N ARG A 155 -4.77 -6.28 -0.57
CA ARG A 155 -3.78 -6.90 0.32
C ARG A 155 -2.79 -5.89 0.92
N THR A 156 -2.35 -4.91 0.13
CA THR A 156 -1.47 -3.84 0.62
C THR A 156 -2.12 -3.03 1.74
N VAL A 157 -3.39 -2.62 1.59
CA VAL A 157 -4.08 -1.85 2.63
C VAL A 157 -4.33 -2.70 3.87
N ARG A 158 -4.67 -3.98 3.74
CA ARG A 158 -4.79 -4.88 4.90
C ARG A 158 -3.49 -4.97 5.70
N ALA A 159 -2.34 -5.05 5.01
CA ALA A 159 -1.03 -4.99 5.66
C ALA A 159 -0.80 -3.65 6.39
N PHE A 160 -1.20 -2.54 5.77
CA PHE A 160 -1.16 -1.22 6.40
C PHE A 160 -2.02 -1.15 7.67
N MET A 161 -3.25 -1.67 7.63
CA MET A 161 -4.13 -1.70 8.80
C MET A 161 -3.53 -2.53 9.94
N LEU A 162 -2.96 -3.71 9.63
CA LEU A 162 -2.32 -4.59 10.60
C LEU A 162 -1.10 -3.90 11.26
N LEU A 163 -0.17 -3.40 10.44
CA LEU A 163 1.06 -2.77 10.91
C LEU A 163 0.81 -1.43 11.60
N GLY A 164 -0.11 -0.62 11.08
CA GLY A 164 -0.49 0.65 11.67
C GLY A 164 -1.07 0.46 13.07
N ARG A 165 -1.86 -0.61 13.27
CA ARG A 165 -2.37 -0.96 14.60
C ARG A 165 -1.26 -1.39 15.56
N VAL A 166 -0.32 -2.22 15.10
CA VAL A 166 0.83 -2.65 15.92
C VAL A 166 1.76 -1.49 16.25
N ALA A 167 1.93 -0.54 15.34
CA ALA A 167 2.76 0.65 15.53
C ALA A 167 2.09 1.75 16.36
N GLY A 168 0.81 1.62 16.71
CA GLY A 168 0.05 2.64 17.44
C GLY A 168 -0.32 3.86 16.59
N THR A 169 -0.37 3.73 15.26
CA THR A 169 -0.68 4.83 14.33
C THR A 169 -2.11 5.35 14.49
N PHE A 170 -3.02 4.52 15.00
CA PHE A 170 -4.45 4.79 15.06
C PHE A 170 -4.96 5.10 16.49
N ASP A 171 -4.08 5.06 17.48
CA ASP A 171 -4.40 5.26 18.90
C ASP A 171 -4.22 6.71 19.37
#